data_AF-A0A349VWV2-F1
#
_entry.id   AF-A0A349VWV2-F1
#
_cell.length_a   1.000
_cell.length_b   1.000
_cell.length_c   1.000
_cell.angle_alpha   90.00
_cell.angle_beta   90.00
_cell.angle_gamma   90.00
#
_symmetry.space_group_name_H-M   'P 1'
#
loop_
_entity.id
_entity.type
_entity.pdbx_description
1 polymer ?
#
loop_
_entity_poly.entity_id
_entity_poly.type
_entity_poly.pdbx_seq_one_letter_code
_entity_poly.pdbx_strand_id
1 'polypeptide(L)'
;HQYNRNTVAYTGTHDNNTSLSWFNQDLDGAGKERINNYYGQIVENTNLNDVLIRSLHASVADSVIIAMQDILNLDGSCRMNRPASTAGNWVWRMQKGAFAANHQEKLAYYTKLYNR
;
A
#
# COMPACT_ATOMS: atom_id res chain seq x y z
N HIS A 1 -1.37 1.69 15.64
CA HIS A 1 -1.13 2.09 17.05
C HIS A 1 -0.25 1.09 17.82
N GLN A 2 -0.10 -0.17 17.37
CA GLN A 2 0.71 -1.19 18.07
C GLN A 2 2.21 -1.22 17.70
N TYR A 3 2.66 -0.43 16.72
CA TYR A 3 4.08 -0.38 16.38
C TYR A 3 4.90 0.24 17.51
N ASN A 4 6.16 -0.18 17.61
CA ASN A 4 7.22 0.44 18.41
C ASN A 4 8.30 1.03 17.48
N ARG A 5 9.21 1.81 18.07
CA ARG A 5 10.46 2.24 17.42
C ARG A 5 11.30 1.02 17.02
N ASN A 6 12.28 1.22 16.14
CA ASN A 6 13.09 0.19 15.49
C ASN A 6 12.25 -0.79 14.66
N THR A 7 11.26 -0.24 13.95
CA THR A 7 10.36 -0.98 13.05
C THR A 7 10.49 -0.45 11.62
N VAL A 8 10.50 -1.37 10.65
CA VAL A 8 10.30 -1.06 9.23
C VAL A 8 8.90 -1.52 8.83
N ALA A 9 8.02 -0.57 8.51
CA ALA A 9 6.65 -0.85 8.12
C ALA A 9 6.48 -0.82 6.60
N TYR A 10 5.67 -1.74 6.08
CA TYR A 10 5.40 -1.88 4.65
C TYR A 10 3.88 -1.88 4.40
N THR A 11 3.42 -1.35 3.26
CA THR A 11 2.04 -1.64 2.80
C THR A 11 1.92 -3.12 2.44
N GLY A 12 2.92 -3.61 1.73
CA GLY A 12 3.14 -5.01 1.40
C GLY A 12 4.56 -5.20 0.90
N THR A 13 5.02 -6.44 0.92
CA THR A 13 6.28 -6.85 0.30
C THR A 13 6.04 -7.29 -1.16
N HIS A 14 7.10 -7.68 -1.85
CA HIS A 14 6.99 -8.25 -3.20
C HIS A 14 6.18 -9.56 -3.26
N ASP A 15 6.07 -10.28 -2.14
CA ASP A 15 5.28 -11.53 -2.04
C ASP A 15 3.80 -11.29 -1.80
N ASN A 16 3.43 -10.08 -1.37
CA ASN A 16 2.03 -9.73 -1.13
C ASN A 16 1.34 -9.34 -2.45
N ASN A 17 0.01 -9.42 -2.45
CA ASN A 17 -0.79 -8.81 -3.51
C ASN A 17 -0.66 -7.28 -3.47
N THR A 18 -1.07 -6.57 -4.52
CA THR A 18 -1.24 -5.12 -4.39
C THR A 18 -2.30 -4.84 -3.33
N SER A 19 -2.19 -3.73 -2.61
CA SER A 19 -3.13 -3.41 -1.53
C SER A 19 -4.58 -3.36 -2.06
N LEU A 20 -4.77 -2.85 -3.28
CA LEU A 20 -6.07 -2.81 -3.95
C LEU A 20 -6.64 -4.21 -4.20
N SER A 21 -5.86 -5.15 -4.74
CA SER A 21 -6.37 -6.51 -4.97
C SER A 21 -6.47 -7.33 -3.69
N TRP A 22 -5.59 -7.12 -2.72
CA TRP A 22 -5.73 -7.71 -1.38
C TRP A 22 -7.08 -7.32 -0.75
N PHE A 23 -7.40 -6.03 -0.75
CA PHE A 23 -8.66 -5.54 -0.20
C PHE A 23 -9.88 -6.08 -0.95
N ASN A 24 -9.80 -6.23 -2.28
CA ASN A 24 -10.93 -6.66 -3.08
C ASN A 24 -11.14 -8.18 -3.14
N GLN A 25 -10.06 -8.96 -3.12
CA GLN A 25 -10.08 -10.40 -3.44
C GLN A 25 -9.70 -11.27 -2.25
N ASP A 26 -8.79 -10.80 -1.40
CA ASP A 26 -8.22 -11.61 -0.31
C ASP A 26 -8.91 -11.31 1.03
N LEU A 27 -9.57 -10.15 1.16
CA LEU A 27 -10.25 -9.71 2.38
C LEU A 27 -11.75 -9.97 2.33
N ASP A 28 -12.28 -10.58 3.39
CA ASP A 28 -13.71 -10.81 3.58
C ASP A 28 -14.46 -9.55 4.04
N GLY A 29 -15.79 -9.63 4.07
CA GLY A 29 -16.64 -8.50 4.49
C GLY A 29 -16.34 -8.02 5.91
N ALA A 30 -16.08 -8.94 6.84
CA ALA A 30 -15.72 -8.60 8.22
C ALA A 30 -14.36 -7.89 8.29
N GLY A 31 -13.40 -8.27 7.45
CA GLY A 31 -12.12 -7.58 7.31
C GLY A 31 -12.27 -6.15 6.81
N LYS A 32 -13.13 -5.93 5.80
CA LYS A 32 -13.44 -4.58 5.29
C LYS A 32 -14.09 -3.72 6.36
N GLU A 33 -15.02 -4.28 7.15
CA GLU A 33 -15.65 -3.57 8.26
C GLU A 33 -14.63 -3.18 9.34
N ARG A 34 -13.70 -4.09 9.70
CA ARG A 34 -12.61 -3.79 10.64
C ARG A 34 -11.74 -2.62 10.15
N ILE A 35 -11.44 -2.55 8.85
CA ILE A 35 -10.70 -1.43 8.26
C ILE A 35 -11.48 -0.13 8.44
N ASN A 36 -12.78 -0.11 8.10
CA ASN A 36 -13.62 1.09 8.25
C ASN A 36 -13.65 1.57 9.71
N ASN A 37 -13.85 0.64 10.64
CA ASN A 37 -13.88 0.93 12.07
C ASN A 37 -12.52 1.44 12.59
N TYR A 38 -11.41 0.87 12.11
CA TYR A 38 -10.07 1.30 12.50
C TYR A 38 -9.75 2.72 12.02
N TYR A 39 -10.17 3.07 10.80
CA TYR A 39 -9.91 4.38 10.22
C TYR A 39 -11.00 5.42 10.49
N GLY A 40 -12.14 5.01 11.06
CA GLY A 40 -13.27 5.88 11.36
C GLY A 40 -13.94 6.48 10.12
N GLN A 41 -13.78 5.85 8.96
CA GLN A 41 -14.34 6.30 7.68
C GLN A 41 -14.61 5.10 6.76
N ILE A 42 -15.43 5.30 5.73
CA ILE A 42 -15.63 4.29 4.68
C ILE A 42 -14.36 4.22 3.84
N VAL A 43 -13.75 3.03 3.80
CA VAL A 43 -12.62 2.71 2.95
C VAL A 43 -13.09 1.88 1.76
N GLU A 44 -12.74 2.33 0.57
CA GLU A 44 -13.12 1.77 -0.70
C GLU A 44 -11.98 1.93 -1.71
N ASN A 45 -12.16 1.41 -2.92
CA ASN A 45 -11.09 1.36 -3.93
C ASN A 45 -10.47 2.73 -4.26
N THR A 46 -11.25 3.80 -4.16
CA THR A 46 -10.84 5.17 -4.51
C THR A 46 -9.89 5.78 -3.48
N ASN A 47 -9.94 5.35 -2.21
CA ASN A 47 -9.18 5.94 -1.10
C ASN A 47 -8.30 4.95 -0.33
N LEU A 48 -8.44 3.64 -0.56
CA LEU A 48 -7.73 2.59 0.18
C LEU A 48 -6.22 2.85 0.31
N ASN A 49 -5.51 2.99 -0.81
CA ASN A 49 -4.06 3.13 -0.78
C ASN A 49 -3.63 4.44 -0.10
N ASP A 50 -4.40 5.51 -0.30
CA ASP A 50 -4.18 6.79 0.37
C ASP A 50 -4.24 6.62 1.90
N VAL A 51 -5.28 5.95 2.38
CA VAL A 51 -5.48 5.67 3.81
C VAL A 51 -4.37 4.79 4.37
N LEU A 52 -3.97 3.72 3.68
CA LEU A 52 -2.90 2.83 4.12
C LEU A 52 -1.54 3.55 4.15
N ILE A 53 -1.17 4.21 3.05
CA ILE A 53 0.12 4.93 2.91
C ILE A 53 0.22 6.03 3.95
N ARG A 54 -0.82 6.85 4.09
CA ARG A 54 -0.87 7.93 5.08
C ARG A 54 -0.74 7.39 6.50
N SER A 55 -1.37 6.26 6.79
CA SER A 55 -1.33 5.65 8.13
C SER A 55 0.04 5.09 8.48
N LEU A 56 0.75 4.51 7.52
CA LEU A 56 2.14 4.09 7.73
C LEU A 56 3.05 5.29 7.96
N HIS A 57 2.90 6.36 7.16
CA HIS A 57 3.64 7.60 7.38
C HIS A 57 3.35 8.18 8.78
N ALA A 58 2.10 8.15 9.24
CA ALA A 58 1.72 8.63 10.56
C ALA A 58 2.16 7.72 11.73
N SER A 59 2.65 6.51 11.44
CA SER A 59 3.02 5.55 12.48
C SER A 59 4.34 5.92 13.19
N VAL A 60 4.65 5.24 14.28
CA VAL A 60 5.92 5.39 15.02
C VAL A 60 7.06 4.54 14.44
N ALA A 61 6.85 3.80 13.34
CA ALA A 61 7.91 3.05 12.69
C ALA A 61 9.01 4.00 12.18
N ASP A 62 10.28 3.61 12.28
CA ASP A 62 11.41 4.47 11.87
C ASP A 62 11.59 4.50 10.37
N SER A 63 11.20 3.43 9.68
CA SER A 63 11.22 3.38 8.21
C SER A 63 9.87 2.90 7.68
N VAL A 64 9.41 3.53 6.61
CA VAL A 64 8.18 3.18 5.90
C VAL A 64 8.53 2.95 4.45
N ILE A 65 8.20 1.77 3.94
CA ILE A 65 8.48 1.37 2.56
C ILE A 65 7.15 1.05 1.89
N ILE A 66 6.85 1.77 0.83
CA ILE A 66 5.61 1.61 0.07
C ILE A 66 5.93 0.92 -1.26
N ALA A 67 5.18 -0.12 -1.60
CA ALA A 67 5.31 -0.75 -2.91
C ALA A 67 4.91 0.23 -4.02
N MET A 68 5.66 0.25 -5.13
CA MET A 68 5.38 1.16 -6.24
C MET A 68 3.99 0.92 -6.86
N GLN A 69 3.51 -0.32 -6.84
CA GLN A 69 2.16 -0.68 -7.27
C GLN A 69 1.08 0.01 -6.45
N ASP A 70 1.29 0.20 -5.14
CA ASP A 70 0.33 0.88 -4.27
C ASP A 70 0.36 2.40 -4.49
N ILE A 71 1.55 2.99 -4.69
CA ILE A 71 1.70 4.41 -5.08
C ILE A 71 0.91 4.69 -6.36
N LEU A 72 0.96 3.78 -7.32
CA LEU A 72 0.31 3.90 -8.63
C LEU A 72 -1.14 3.41 -8.66
N ASN A 73 -1.69 2.95 -7.53
CA ASN A 73 -3.05 2.38 -7.45
C ASN A 73 -3.33 1.23 -8.41
N LEU A 74 -2.37 0.32 -8.58
CA LEU A 74 -2.48 -0.82 -9.49
C LEU A 74 -3.17 -2.03 -8.84
N ASP A 75 -3.87 -2.81 -9.68
CA ASP A 75 -4.50 -4.06 -9.26
C ASP A 75 -3.52 -5.26 -9.26
N GLY A 76 -4.03 -6.43 -8.90
CA GLY A 76 -3.28 -7.67 -8.75
C GLY A 76 -2.72 -8.27 -10.04
N SER A 77 -3.05 -7.71 -11.22
CA SER A 77 -2.32 -8.03 -12.45
C SER A 77 -0.86 -7.56 -12.38
N CYS A 78 -0.59 -6.58 -11.52
CA CYS A 78 0.74 -5.99 -11.28
C CYS A 78 1.47 -6.58 -10.07
N ARG A 79 0.96 -7.67 -9.47
CA ARG A 79 1.60 -8.37 -8.35
C ARG A 79 3.01 -8.84 -8.76
N MET A 80 4.01 -8.59 -7.90
CA MET A 80 5.40 -8.93 -8.19
C MET A 80 5.67 -10.43 -8.10
N ASN A 81 5.29 -11.08 -7.00
CA ASN A 81 5.47 -12.51 -6.80
C ASN A 81 4.22 -13.14 -6.18
N ARG A 82 3.90 -14.36 -6.62
CA ARG A 82 2.94 -15.28 -6.02
C ARG A 82 3.75 -16.46 -5.45
N PRO A 83 4.00 -16.50 -4.13
CA PRO A 83 4.70 -17.62 -3.50
C PRO A 83 4.07 -18.96 -3.89
N ALA A 84 4.92 -19.98 -4.09
CA ALA A 84 4.54 -21.31 -4.57
C ALA A 84 3.95 -21.39 -6.01
N SER A 85 3.92 -20.29 -6.77
CA SER A 85 3.68 -20.32 -8.22
C SER A 85 4.98 -20.54 -8.99
N THR A 86 4.91 -21.26 -10.12
CA THR A 86 6.05 -21.52 -11.00
C THR A 86 6.14 -20.57 -12.19
N ALA A 87 5.12 -19.73 -12.44
CA ALA A 87 5.06 -18.84 -13.59
C ALA A 87 4.45 -17.47 -13.26
N GLY A 88 4.79 -16.47 -14.08
CA GLY A 88 4.23 -15.12 -13.99
C GLY A 88 4.73 -14.26 -12.82
N ASN A 89 5.86 -14.64 -12.21
CA ASN A 89 6.51 -13.91 -11.11
C ASN A 89 7.68 -13.06 -11.63
N TRP A 90 8.00 -11.98 -10.95
CA TRP A 90 9.16 -11.11 -11.22
C TRP A 90 9.14 -10.42 -12.59
N VAL A 91 7.97 -10.34 -13.21
CA VAL A 91 7.80 -9.78 -14.57
C VAL A 91 7.25 -8.36 -14.57
N TRP A 92 6.72 -7.86 -13.45
CA TRP A 92 6.13 -6.52 -13.42
C TRP A 92 7.21 -5.45 -13.63
N ARG A 93 6.89 -4.49 -14.49
CA ARG A 93 7.73 -3.33 -14.77
C ARG A 93 6.87 -2.08 -14.79
N MET A 94 7.34 -1.04 -14.11
CA MET A 94 6.71 0.27 -14.19
C MET A 94 6.80 0.82 -15.62
N GLN A 95 5.66 1.27 -16.15
CA GLN A 95 5.64 1.95 -17.45
C GLN A 95 6.33 3.31 -17.36
N LYS A 96 6.99 3.72 -18.44
CA LYS A 96 7.62 5.04 -18.52
C LYS A 96 6.56 6.13 -18.31
N GLY A 97 6.81 7.03 -17.36
CA GLY A 97 5.89 8.14 -17.05
C GLY A 97 4.74 7.80 -16.10
N ALA A 98 4.62 6.55 -15.63
CA ALA A 98 3.56 6.17 -14.69
C ALA A 98 3.63 6.92 -13.36
N PHE A 99 4.85 7.19 -12.85
CA PHE A 99 5.07 8.01 -11.66
C PHE A 99 4.96 9.50 -11.96
N ALA A 100 3.75 9.94 -12.27
CA ALA A 100 3.43 11.32 -12.63
C ALA A 100 3.54 12.30 -11.45
N ALA A 101 3.53 13.61 -11.76
CA ALA A 101 3.75 14.69 -10.79
C ALA A 101 2.80 14.63 -9.58
N ASN A 102 1.53 14.29 -9.79
CA ASN A 102 0.55 14.14 -8.70
C ASN A 102 0.95 13.07 -7.66
N HIS A 103 1.56 11.96 -8.08
CA HIS A 103 2.06 10.94 -7.17
C HIS A 103 3.27 11.45 -6.37
N GLN A 104 4.18 12.16 -7.05
CA GLN A 104 5.37 12.75 -6.44
C GLN A 104 5.01 13.81 -5.40
N GLU A 105 4.10 14.72 -5.75
CA GLU A 105 3.60 15.78 -4.88
C GLU A 105 2.90 15.22 -3.65
N LYS A 106 2.04 14.20 -3.83
CA LYS A 106 1.34 13.56 -2.71
C LYS A 106 2.31 12.87 -1.75
N LEU A 107 3.28 12.11 -2.27
CA LEU A 107 4.28 11.46 -1.43
C LEU A 107 5.16 12.49 -0.71
N ALA A 108 5.65 13.51 -1.41
CA ALA A 108 6.42 14.59 -0.80
C ALA A 108 5.63 15.31 0.30
N TYR A 109 4.33 15.51 0.08
CA TYR A 109 3.42 16.07 1.09
C TYR A 109 3.34 15.18 2.33
N TYR A 110 3.14 13.86 2.19
CA TYR A 110 3.10 12.95 3.36
C TYR A 110 4.44 12.85 4.08
N THR A 111 5.54 12.74 3.34
CA THR A 111 6.90 12.75 3.89
C THR A 111 7.12 13.99 4.77
N LYS A 112 6.78 15.18 4.25
CA LYS A 112 6.89 16.44 5.00
C LYS A 112 5.93 16.51 6.18
N LEU A 113 4.66 16.15 5.98
CA LEU A 113 3.61 16.24 7.00
C LEU A 113 3.94 15.38 8.22
N TYR A 114 4.52 14.20 8.01
CA TYR A 114 4.82 13.24 9.07
C TYR A 114 6.31 13.20 9.47
N ASN A 115 7.10 14.18 9.02
CA ASN A 115 8.51 14.35 9.34
C ASN A 115 9.35 13.08 9.09
N ARG A 116 9.30 12.60 7.86
CA ARG A 116 10.07 11.45 7.35
C ARG A 116 11.06 11.88 6.27
#